data_AF-A0A9P4VSW5-F1
#
_entry.id   AF-A0A9P4VSW5-F1
#
_cell.length_a   1.000
_cell.length_b   1.000
_cell.length_c   1.000
_cell.angle_alpha   90.00
_cell.angle_beta   90.00
_cell.angle_gamma   90.00
#
_symmetry.space_group_name_H-M   'P 1'
#
loop_
_entity.id
_entity.type
_entity.pdbx_description
1 polymer ?
#
loop_
_entity_poly.entity_id
_entity_poly.type
_entity_poly.pdbx_seq_one_letter_code
_entity_poly.pdbx_strand_id
1 'polypeptide(L)'
;DNSFNRERAAVKHHADSSMTDLWGSEDTWRKLSNCAVVPNIIFAGANAWILWNEHWEHFAHGSSLEEKTEYSYPNIRFKNYFWEDGDKTLSWNDKFNYHRKM
;
A
#
# COMPACT_ATOMS: atom_id res chain seq x y z
N ASP A 1 11.09 48.92 3.58
CA ASP A 1 11.63 47.76 4.31
C ASP A 1 10.86 47.63 5.64
N ASN A 2 10.19 46.50 5.90
CA ASN A 2 9.33 46.29 7.07
C ASN A 2 9.55 44.88 7.66
N SER A 3 9.07 44.63 8.88
CA SER A 3 9.27 43.33 9.57
C SER A 3 8.71 42.15 8.79
N PHE A 4 7.51 42.30 8.22
CA PHE A 4 6.85 41.27 7.42
C PHE A 4 7.69 40.84 6.20
N ASN A 5 8.27 41.79 5.48
CA ASN A 5 9.11 41.50 4.31
C ASN A 5 10.42 40.81 4.73
N ARG A 6 10.98 41.14 5.90
CA ARG A 6 12.17 40.46 6.46
C ARG A 6 11.88 39.04 6.88
N GLU A 7 10.78 38.79 7.57
CA GLU A 7 10.36 37.45 7.98
C GLU A 7 10.11 36.55 6.76
N ARG A 8 9.41 37.06 5.75
CA ARG A 8 9.16 36.30 4.51
C ARG A 8 10.46 35.97 3.76
N ALA A 9 11.43 36.88 3.74
CA ALA A 9 12.74 36.61 3.15
C ALA A 9 13.50 35.53 3.94
N ALA A 10 13.45 35.57 5.27
CA ALA A 10 14.07 34.55 6.13
C ALA A 10 13.43 33.16 5.94
N VAL A 11 12.10 33.09 5.87
CA VAL A 11 11.37 31.83 5.59
C VAL A 11 11.76 31.28 4.22
N LYS A 12 11.82 32.15 3.20
CA LYS A 12 12.22 31.73 1.86
C LYS A 12 13.65 31.21 1.84
N HIS A 13 14.59 31.91 2.47
CA HIS A 13 15.98 31.47 2.56
C HIS A 13 16.10 30.11 3.26
N HIS A 14 15.41 29.91 4.38
CA HIS A 14 15.41 28.63 5.10
C HIS A 14 14.82 27.49 4.24
N ALA A 15 13.74 27.76 3.51
CA ALA A 15 13.13 26.78 2.60
C ALA A 15 14.06 26.44 1.43
N ASP A 16 14.67 27.44 0.81
CA ASP A 16 15.61 27.25 -0.32
C ASP A 16 16.85 26.45 0.14
N SER A 17 17.39 26.73 1.34
CA SER A 17 18.50 25.94 1.96
C SER A 17 18.11 24.52 2.40
N SER A 18 16.83 24.16 2.26
CA SER A 18 16.35 22.81 2.51
C SER A 18 15.98 22.07 1.22
N MET A 19 16.12 22.73 0.07
CA MET A 19 15.58 22.28 -1.21
C MET A 19 16.33 22.94 -2.39
N THR A 20 17.54 22.47 -2.75
CA THR A 20 18.19 22.50 -4.09
C THR A 20 19.73 22.48 -3.97
N ASP A 21 20.43 21.38 -4.25
CA ASP A 21 21.34 21.28 -5.43
C ASP A 21 21.97 19.87 -5.53
N LEU A 22 22.43 19.43 -6.71
CA LEU A 22 22.79 18.02 -7.02
C LEU A 22 23.91 17.38 -6.16
N TRP A 23 24.74 18.16 -5.46
CA TRP A 23 25.80 17.62 -4.57
C TRP A 23 26.22 18.55 -3.40
N GLY A 24 25.47 19.61 -3.08
CA GLY A 24 25.82 20.58 -2.03
C GLY A 24 25.22 20.27 -0.65
N SER A 25 25.77 20.87 0.40
CA SER A 25 25.48 20.60 1.81
C SER A 25 24.07 20.97 2.27
N GLU A 26 23.26 21.68 1.48
CA GLU A 26 22.00 22.34 1.88
C GLU A 26 20.74 21.73 1.23
N ASP A 27 20.56 20.40 1.32
CA ASP A 27 19.34 19.73 0.86
C ASP A 27 19.00 18.51 1.71
N THR A 28 18.48 18.77 2.92
CA THR A 28 18.15 17.73 3.90
C THR A 28 17.10 16.75 3.38
N TRP A 29 16.03 17.24 2.75
CA TRP A 29 14.91 16.38 2.36
C TRP A 29 15.22 15.53 1.14
N ARG A 30 15.87 16.06 0.10
CA ARG A 30 16.22 15.24 -1.07
C ARG A 30 17.28 14.19 -0.71
N LYS A 31 18.22 14.52 0.18
CA LYS A 31 19.18 13.54 0.72
C LYS A 31 18.48 12.47 1.53
N LEU A 32 17.53 12.82 2.41
CA LEU A 32 16.78 11.82 3.16
C LEU A 32 15.94 10.93 2.24
N SER A 33 15.23 11.51 1.28
CA SER A 33 14.47 10.75 0.29
C SER A 33 15.37 9.78 -0.49
N ASN A 34 16.53 10.23 -0.97
CA ASN A 34 17.40 9.38 -1.78
C ASN A 34 18.26 8.40 -0.97
N CYS A 35 18.72 8.78 0.22
CA CYS A 35 19.65 7.97 1.02
C CYS A 35 18.95 7.10 2.05
N ALA A 36 17.76 7.48 2.53
CA ALA A 36 16.99 6.68 3.47
C ALA A 36 15.75 6.08 2.80
N VAL A 37 14.91 6.88 2.16
CA VAL A 37 13.62 6.36 1.65
C VAL A 37 13.83 5.37 0.50
N VAL A 38 14.64 5.71 -0.50
CA VAL A 38 14.88 4.83 -1.66
C VAL A 38 15.47 3.46 -1.23
N PRO A 39 16.55 3.38 -0.42
CA PRO A 39 17.05 2.08 0.04
C PRO A 39 16.03 1.30 0.87
N ASN A 40 15.27 1.96 1.76
CA ASN A 40 14.25 1.29 2.56
C ASN A 40 13.12 0.72 1.69
N ILE A 41 12.69 1.43 0.65
CA ILE A 41 11.70 0.91 -0.31
C ILE A 41 12.26 -0.31 -1.05
N ILE A 42 13.53 -0.28 -1.46
CA ILE A 42 14.17 -1.42 -2.12
C ILE A 42 14.19 -2.65 -1.19
N PHE A 43 14.63 -2.48 0.06
CA PHE A 43 14.65 -3.57 1.03
C PHE A 43 13.26 -4.09 1.37
N ALA A 44 12.29 -3.19 1.59
CA ALA A 44 10.90 -3.57 1.83
C ALA A 44 10.29 -4.29 0.63
N GLY A 45 10.58 -3.84 -0.59
CA GLY A 45 10.14 -4.48 -1.83
C GLY A 45 10.73 -5.87 -2.01
N ALA A 46 12.03 -6.05 -1.74
CA ALA A 46 12.67 -7.36 -1.77
C ALA A 46 12.06 -8.32 -0.74
N ASN A 47 11.82 -7.86 0.49
CA ASN A 47 11.16 -8.65 1.52
C ASN A 47 9.72 -9.02 1.15
N ALA A 48 8.94 -8.06 0.65
CA ALA A 48 7.57 -8.30 0.19
C ALA A 48 7.52 -9.30 -0.98
N TRP A 49 8.51 -9.25 -1.88
CA TRP A 49 8.63 -10.20 -2.98
C TRP A 49 8.88 -11.63 -2.50
N ILE A 50 9.74 -11.81 -1.48
CA ILE A 50 9.99 -13.13 -0.88
C ILE A 50 8.69 -13.67 -0.24
N LEU A 51 8.07 -12.87 0.63
CA LEU A 51 6.81 -13.24 1.29
C LEU A 51 5.67 -13.50 0.30
N TRP A 52 5.64 -12.76 -0.82
CA TRP A 52 4.68 -12.97 -1.90
C TRP A 52 4.85 -14.35 -2.54
N ASN A 53 6.08 -14.77 -2.85
CA ASN A 53 6.34 -16.09 -3.41
C ASN A 53 6.02 -17.21 -2.40
N GLU A 54 6.43 -17.06 -1.14
CA GLU A 54 6.08 -18.01 -0.07
C GLU A 54 4.56 -18.12 0.13
N HIS A 55 3.84 -16.99 0.08
CA HIS A 55 2.38 -16.97 0.16
C HIS A 55 1.75 -17.79 -0.97
N TRP A 56 2.25 -17.67 -2.20
CA TRP A 56 1.75 -18.46 -3.32
C TRP A 56 2.09 -19.94 -3.22
N GLU A 57 3.28 -20.27 -2.73
CA GLU A 57 3.67 -21.66 -2.48
C GLU A 57 2.79 -22.29 -1.39
N HIS A 58 2.57 -21.60 -0.27
CA HIS A 58 1.64 -22.05 0.77
C HIS A 58 0.20 -22.17 0.25
N PHE A 59 -0.24 -21.23 -0.59
CA PHE A 59 -1.57 -21.28 -1.19
C PHE A 59 -1.72 -22.53 -2.09
N ALA A 60 -0.70 -22.89 -2.85
CA ALA A 60 -0.70 -24.07 -3.73
C ALA A 60 -0.75 -25.39 -2.95
N HIS A 61 -0.24 -25.43 -1.72
CA HIS A 61 -0.31 -26.60 -0.83
C HIS A 61 -1.64 -26.72 -0.07
N GLY A 62 -2.47 -25.68 -0.05
CA GLY A 62 -3.75 -25.69 0.65
C GLY A 62 -4.79 -26.59 -0.03
N SER A 63 -5.76 -27.06 0.75
CA SER A 63 -6.93 -27.74 0.19
C SER A 63 -7.72 -26.81 -0.75
N SER A 64 -8.47 -27.41 -1.67
CA SER A 64 -9.33 -26.66 -2.58
C SER A 64 -10.37 -25.85 -1.79
N LEU A 65 -10.86 -24.75 -2.37
CA LEU A 65 -11.82 -23.88 -1.69
C LEU A 65 -13.17 -24.59 -1.44
N GLU A 66 -13.57 -25.50 -2.32
CA GLU A 66 -14.81 -26.26 -2.21
C GLU A 66 -14.80 -27.26 -1.06
N GLU A 67 -13.62 -27.82 -0.75
CA GLU A 67 -13.43 -28.74 0.37
C GLU A 67 -13.39 -28.03 1.73
N LYS A 68 -13.18 -26.71 1.76
CA LYS A 68 -13.13 -25.95 3.00
C LYS A 68 -14.54 -25.77 3.55
N THR A 69 -14.72 -26.12 4.83
CA THR A 69 -15.99 -25.94 5.52
C THR A 69 -16.34 -24.47 5.62
N GLU A 70 -17.39 -24.06 4.90
CA GLU A 70 -18.02 -22.77 5.09
C GLU A 70 -19.00 -22.84 6.27
N TYR A 71 -18.70 -22.09 7.33
CA TYR A 71 -19.55 -21.96 8.51
C TYR A 71 -20.74 -21.03 8.25
N SER A 72 -21.58 -20.76 9.25
CA SER A 72 -22.74 -19.87 9.12
C SER A 72 -22.40 -18.37 9.13
N TYR A 73 -21.17 -18.01 9.51
CA TYR A 73 -20.72 -16.63 9.67
C TYR A 73 -19.94 -16.05 8.47
N PRO A 74 -19.19 -16.82 7.66
CA PRO A 74 -18.66 -16.34 6.39
C PRO A 74 -19.78 -16.13 5.37
N ASN A 75 -19.54 -15.24 4.40
CA ASN A 75 -20.43 -14.97 3.26
C ASN A 75 -21.91 -14.69 3.60
N ILE A 76 -22.21 -14.20 4.81
CA ILE A 76 -23.59 -13.81 5.16
C ILE A 76 -24.13 -12.79 4.15
N ARG A 77 -25.36 -13.02 3.67
CA ARG A 77 -26.15 -12.08 2.87
C ARG A 77 -27.53 -11.92 3.51
N PHE A 78 -27.78 -10.76 4.12
CA PHE A 78 -29.12 -10.38 4.56
C PHE A 78 -29.96 -9.81 3.40
N LYS A 79 -29.27 -9.18 2.44
CA LYS A 79 -29.83 -8.67 1.19
C LYS A 79 -28.78 -8.83 0.11
N ASN A 80 -29.21 -9.22 -1.07
CA ASN A 80 -28.33 -9.34 -2.23
C ASN A 80 -27.81 -7.97 -2.65
N TYR A 81 -26.60 -7.93 -3.21
CA TYR A 81 -26.07 -6.76 -3.88
C TYR A 81 -26.96 -6.39 -5.08
N PHE A 82 -26.91 -5.12 -5.49
CA PHE A 82 -27.76 -4.61 -6.56
C PHE A 82 -27.16 -4.80 -7.96
N TRP A 83 -26.01 -5.46 -8.07
CA TRP A 83 -25.29 -5.69 -9.31
C TRP A 83 -25.10 -7.18 -9.57
N GLU A 84 -24.86 -7.51 -10.84
CA GLU A 84 -24.58 -8.87 -11.33
C GLU A 84 -25.56 -9.92 -10.80
N ASP A 85 -25.07 -10.97 -10.14
CA ASP A 85 -25.88 -12.04 -9.56
C ASP A 85 -26.33 -11.75 -8.11
N GLY A 86 -25.94 -10.59 -7.58
CA GLY A 86 -26.27 -10.12 -6.24
C GLY A 86 -25.48 -10.78 -5.12
N ASP A 87 -24.49 -11.64 -5.42
CA ASP A 87 -23.77 -12.42 -4.42
C ASP A 87 -22.31 -11.97 -4.23
N LYS A 88 -21.63 -11.67 -5.34
CA LYS A 88 -20.20 -11.33 -5.34
C LYS A 88 -19.95 -9.86 -5.00
N THR A 89 -18.93 -9.62 -4.17
CA THR A 89 -18.46 -8.28 -3.84
C THR A 89 -17.70 -7.66 -5.01
N LEU A 90 -17.49 -6.33 -4.99
CA LEU A 90 -16.74 -5.63 -6.04
C LEU A 90 -15.31 -6.15 -6.24
N SER A 91 -14.69 -6.64 -5.16
CA SER A 91 -13.33 -7.21 -5.17
C SER A 91 -13.34 -8.72 -5.00
N TRP A 92 -14.44 -9.38 -5.38
CA TRP A 92 -14.54 -10.83 -5.37
C TRP A 92 -13.58 -11.45 -6.38
N ASN A 93 -12.81 -12.44 -5.96
CA ASN A 93 -11.92 -13.19 -6.82
C ASN A 93 -12.21 -14.68 -6.68
N ASP A 94 -12.71 -15.32 -7.75
CA ASP A 94 -13.08 -16.74 -7.76
C ASP A 94 -11.90 -17.68 -7.45
N LYS A 95 -10.64 -17.21 -7.54
CA LYS A 95 -9.47 -17.97 -7.12
C LYS A 95 -9.32 -18.05 -5.60
N PHE A 96 -9.86 -17.10 -4.84
CA PHE A 96 -9.69 -16.98 -3.37
C PHE A 96 -11.00 -16.99 -2.60
N ASN A 97 -12.09 -16.63 -3.26
CA ASN A 97 -13.39 -16.48 -2.68
C ASN A 97 -14.32 -17.53 -3.27
N TYR A 98 -14.94 -18.28 -2.38
CA TYR A 98 -15.93 -19.29 -2.71
C TYR A 98 -17.11 -19.08 -1.77
N HIS A 99 -18.31 -19.13 -2.33
CA HIS A 99 -19.56 -19.13 -1.60
C HIS A 99 -20.34 -20.35 -2.05
N ARG A 100 -20.54 -21.29 -1.12
CA ARG A 100 -21.29 -22.51 -1.40
C ARG A 100 -22.75 -22.15 -1.52
N LYS A 101 -23.26 -22.24 -2.75
CA LYS A 101 -24.70 -22.09 -2.99
C LYS A 101 -25.41 -23.27 -2.34
N MET A 102 -26.37 -22.97 -1.47
CA MET A 102 -27.27 -23.96 -0.87
C MET A 102 -28.24 -24.52 -1.92
#